data_AF-A0A0D6LBM2-F1
#
_entry.id   AF-A0A0D6LBM2-F1
#
_cell.length_a   1.000
_cell.length_b   1.000
_cell.length_c   1.000
_cell.angle_alpha   90.00
_cell.angle_beta   90.00
_cell.angle_gamma   90.00
#
_symmetry.space_group_name_H-M   'P 1'
#
loop_
_entity.id
_entity.type
_entity.pdbx_description
1 polymer ?
#
loop_
_entity_poly.entity_id
_entity_poly.type
_entity_poly.pdbx_seq_one_letter_code
_entity_poly.pdbx_strand_id
1 'polypeptide(L)'
;MKSGDSLLQKYDCDAERSAMRAAKTCSGKLSPPETRPGYKENFIQIYKTYLNLPQTARHASERWWKQLSMYGANPQMVFTHQMRTEKTKIIRNWGK
;
A
#
# COMPACT_ATOMS: atom_id res chain seq x y z
N MET A 1 -14.84 -11.28 10.68
CA MET A 1 -14.06 -10.39 11.58
C MET A 1 -14.65 -9.00 11.50
N LYS A 2 -14.93 -8.36 12.64
CA LYS A 2 -15.32 -6.94 12.72
C LYS A 2 -14.34 -6.25 13.66
N SER A 3 -13.79 -5.11 13.25
CA SER A 3 -13.00 -4.25 14.13
C SER A 3 -13.95 -3.42 14.99
N GLY A 4 -13.66 -3.30 16.30
CA GLY A 4 -14.42 -2.43 17.20
C GLY A 4 -14.17 -0.94 16.94
N ASP A 5 -12.94 -0.59 16.54
CA ASP A 5 -12.47 0.80 16.41
C ASP A 5 -11.80 1.05 15.05
N SER A 6 -12.56 0.90 13.95
CA SER A 6 -12.04 1.27 12.63
C SER A 6 -12.15 2.78 12.43
N LEU A 7 -11.01 3.47 12.36
CA LEU A 7 -10.97 4.89 12.03
C LEU A 7 -11.24 5.13 10.53
N LEU A 8 -12.01 6.18 10.22
CA LEU A 8 -12.22 6.65 8.85
C LEU A 8 -10.99 7.44 8.40
N GLN A 9 -10.38 7.05 7.27
CA GLN A 9 -9.28 7.81 6.68
C GLN A 9 -9.82 9.10 6.05
N LYS A 10 -9.16 10.23 6.33
CA LYS A 10 -9.40 11.51 5.67
C LYS A 10 -8.31 11.75 4.63
N TYR A 11 -8.67 12.42 3.54
CA TYR A 11 -7.69 12.83 2.53
C TYR A 11 -6.75 13.88 3.13
N ASP A 12 -5.46 13.73 2.84
CA ASP A 12 -4.41 14.62 3.33
C ASP A 12 -3.54 15.06 2.14
N CYS A 13 -3.51 16.37 1.89
CA CYS A 13 -2.79 16.98 0.78
C CYS A 13 -1.26 16.86 0.92
N ASP A 14 -0.73 16.75 2.15
CA ASP A 14 0.70 16.57 2.38
C ASP A 14 1.12 15.12 2.10
N ALA A 15 0.26 14.16 2.45
CA ALA A 15 0.40 12.77 2.03
C ALA A 15 0.40 12.64 0.50
N GLU A 16 -0.57 13.28 -0.19
CA GLU A 16 -0.63 13.31 -1.66
C GLU A 16 0.66 13.88 -2.26
N ARG A 17 1.14 15.02 -1.76
CA ARG A 17 2.35 15.68 -2.25
C ARG A 17 3.57 14.77 -2.11
N SER A 18 3.70 14.07 -0.99
CA SER A 18 4.79 13.11 -0.77
C SER A 18 4.73 11.94 -1.78
N ALA A 19 3.53 11.38 -2.00
CA ALA A 19 3.31 10.28 -2.94
C ALA A 19 3.54 10.71 -4.39
N MET A 20 3.10 11.91 -4.78
CA MET A 20 3.37 12.49 -6.09
C MET A 20 4.86 12.68 -6.35
N ARG A 21 5.63 13.15 -5.35
CA ARG A 21 7.09 13.30 -5.47
C ARG A 21 7.74 11.94 -5.76
N ALA A 22 7.35 10.90 -5.03
CA ALA A 22 7.83 9.54 -5.26
C ALA A 22 7.45 9.03 -6.66
N ALA A 23 6.19 9.16 -7.06
CA ALA A 23 5.67 8.68 -8.35
C ALA A 23 6.37 9.35 -9.55
N LYS A 24 6.67 10.65 -9.47
CA LYS A 24 7.37 11.41 -10.53
C LYS A 24 8.79 10.92 -10.80
N THR A 25 9.42 10.21 -9.87
CA THR A 25 10.75 9.61 -10.12
C THR A 25 10.70 8.45 -11.11
N CYS A 26 9.52 7.87 -11.35
CA CYS A 26 9.31 6.67 -12.17
C CYS A 26 10.20 5.47 -11.75
N SER A 27 10.70 5.46 -10.51
CA SER A 27 11.70 4.48 -10.06
C SER A 27 11.17 3.05 -9.97
N GLY A 28 9.85 2.87 -9.84
CA GLY A 28 9.24 1.56 -9.61
C GLY A 28 9.64 0.92 -8.28
N LYS A 29 10.05 1.73 -7.30
CA LYS A 29 10.53 1.30 -5.99
C LYS A 29 9.89 2.15 -4.90
N LEU A 30 9.97 1.65 -3.65
CA LEU A 30 9.59 2.43 -2.47
C LEU A 30 10.44 3.69 -2.38
N SER A 31 9.81 4.81 -2.04
CA SER A 31 10.51 6.04 -1.69
C SER A 31 11.30 5.86 -0.38
N PRO A 32 12.47 6.51 -0.26
CA PRO A 32 13.23 6.50 0.98
C PRO A 32 12.39 7.09 2.13
N PRO A 33 12.35 6.49 3.34
CA PRO A 33 11.49 6.94 4.44
C PRO A 33 11.67 8.42 4.81
N GLU A 34 12.90 8.95 4.71
CA GLU A 34 13.24 10.34 4.95
C GLU A 34 12.53 11.33 4.01
N THR A 35 12.06 10.86 2.85
CA THR A 35 11.33 11.70 1.88
C THR A 35 9.84 11.85 2.17
N ARG A 36 9.33 11.08 3.14
CA ARG A 36 7.92 11.00 3.55
C ARG A 36 7.77 10.86 5.07
N PRO A 37 8.33 11.81 5.86
CA PRO A 37 8.33 11.72 7.31
C PRO A 37 6.89 11.62 7.85
N GLY A 38 6.65 10.64 8.73
CA GLY A 38 5.33 10.39 9.30
C GLY A 38 4.37 9.56 8.41
N TYR A 39 4.72 9.32 7.13
CA TYR A 39 3.88 8.54 6.21
C TYR A 39 4.50 7.20 5.85
N LYS A 40 3.63 6.20 5.74
CA LYS A 40 3.96 4.87 5.22
C LYS A 40 3.52 4.77 3.76
N GLU A 41 4.17 3.91 2.97
CA GLU A 41 3.92 3.87 1.52
C GLU A 41 3.52 2.49 1.01
N ASN A 42 2.52 2.50 0.12
CA ASN A 42 2.23 1.43 -0.83
C ASN A 42 2.49 1.96 -2.24
N PHE A 43 3.19 1.20 -3.08
CA PHE A 43 3.40 1.55 -4.48
C PHE A 43 3.03 0.36 -5.38
N ILE A 44 2.70 0.67 -6.64
CA ILE A 44 2.45 -0.34 -7.67
C ILE A 44 2.77 0.21 -9.04
N GLN A 45 3.30 -0.64 -9.93
CA GLN A 45 3.42 -0.35 -11.34
C GLN A 45 2.26 -1.01 -12.11
N ILE A 46 1.55 -0.20 -12.89
CA ILE A 46 0.44 -0.64 -13.74
C ILE A 46 0.79 -0.29 -15.18
N TYR A 47 0.99 -1.32 -16.00
CA TYR A 47 1.34 -1.17 -17.42
C TYR A 47 0.11 -1.01 -18.33
N LYS A 48 -1.10 -0.93 -17.76
CA LYS A 48 -2.35 -0.72 -18.49
C LYS A 48 -2.52 0.77 -18.79
N THR A 49 -1.92 1.24 -19.88
CA THR A 49 -1.92 2.65 -20.30
C THR A 49 -3.29 3.19 -20.74
N TYR A 50 -4.27 2.29 -20.98
CA TYR A 50 -5.63 2.66 -21.35
C TYR A 50 -6.52 3.07 -20.16
N LEU A 51 -6.05 2.90 -18.91
CA LEU A 51 -6.81 3.28 -17.72
C LEU A 51 -6.65 4.78 -17.44
N ASN A 52 -7.75 5.44 -17.10
CA ASN A 52 -7.70 6.79 -16.54
C ASN A 52 -7.26 6.78 -15.06
N LEU A 53 -7.04 7.96 -14.47
CA LEU A 53 -6.55 8.08 -13.09
C LEU A 53 -7.50 7.44 -12.05
N PRO A 54 -8.83 7.68 -12.06
CA PRO A 54 -9.75 7.00 -11.14
C PRO A 54 -9.74 5.47 -11.28
N GLN A 55 -9.72 4.96 -12.52
CA GLN A 55 -9.65 3.51 -12.77
C GLN A 55 -8.32 2.92 -12.28
N THR A 56 -7.21 3.63 -12.47
CA THR A 56 -5.88 3.23 -11.99
C THR A 56 -5.84 3.17 -10.46
N ALA A 57 -6.39 4.19 -9.79
CA ALA A 57 -6.48 4.22 -8.33
C ALA A 57 -7.33 3.06 -7.78
N ARG A 58 -8.48 2.78 -8.40
CA ARG A 58 -9.31 1.61 -8.05
C ARG A 58 -8.53 0.30 -8.22
N HIS A 59 -7.88 0.11 -9.36
CA HIS A 59 -7.14 -1.11 -9.68
C HIS A 59 -5.94 -1.32 -8.73
N ALA A 60 -5.26 -0.24 -8.33
CA ALA A 60 -4.20 -0.27 -7.34
C ALA A 60 -4.72 -0.74 -5.97
N SER A 61 -5.79 -0.10 -5.47
CA SER A 61 -6.41 -0.43 -4.19
C SER A 61 -6.92 -1.88 -4.14
N GLU A 62 -7.58 -2.34 -5.20
CA GLU A 62 -8.05 -3.73 -5.31
C GLU A 62 -6.89 -4.72 -5.28
N ARG A 63 -5.78 -4.44 -5.97
CA ARG A 63 -4.60 -5.31 -5.96
C ARG A 63 -3.94 -5.39 -4.60
N TRP A 64 -3.83 -4.27 -3.88
CA TRP A 64 -3.29 -4.28 -2.52
C TRP A 64 -4.18 -5.06 -1.58
N TRP A 65 -5.50 -4.85 -1.66
CA TRP A 65 -6.46 -5.53 -0.78
C TRP A 65 -6.57 -7.04 -1.06
N LYS A 66 -6.50 -7.45 -2.33
CA LYS A 66 -6.55 -8.86 -2.74
C LYS A 66 -5.43 -9.71 -2.13
N GLN A 67 -4.34 -9.10 -1.68
CA GLN A 67 -3.29 -9.83 -0.96
C GLN A 67 -3.83 -10.53 0.30
N LEU A 68 -4.78 -9.93 1.00
CA LEU A 68 -5.37 -10.53 2.20
C LEU A 68 -6.14 -11.80 1.86
N SER A 69 -6.96 -11.79 0.81
CA SER A 69 -7.71 -12.99 0.41
C SER A 69 -6.84 -14.06 -0.25
N MET A 70 -5.73 -13.68 -0.89
CA MET A 70 -4.81 -14.63 -1.53
C MET A 70 -3.85 -15.30 -0.55
N TYR A 71 -3.38 -14.57 0.46
CA TYR A 71 -2.29 -15.03 1.34
C TYR A 71 -2.73 -15.25 2.78
N GLY A 72 -3.88 -14.70 3.18
CA GLY A 72 -4.33 -14.68 4.55
C GLY A 72 -3.51 -13.74 5.44
N ALA A 73 -3.98 -13.60 6.67
CA ALA A 73 -3.22 -13.08 7.80
C ALA A 73 -3.20 -14.16 8.88
N ASN A 74 -2.31 -14.04 9.88
CA ASN A 74 -2.37 -14.96 11.01
C ASN A 74 -3.69 -14.77 11.80
N PRO A 75 -4.16 -15.80 12.53
CA PRO A 75 -5.41 -15.74 13.29
C PRO A 75 -5.47 -14.58 14.29
N GLN A 76 -4.32 -14.15 14.81
CA GLN A 76 -4.19 -13.05 15.76
C GLN A 76 -4.24 -11.67 15.09
N MET A 77 -4.22 -11.59 13.75
CA MET A 77 -4.19 -10.34 12.97
C MET A 77 -3.01 -9.43 13.31
N VAL A 78 -1.88 -9.99 13.76
CA VAL A 78 -0.68 -9.25 14.16
C VAL A 78 0.37 -9.30 13.07
N PHE A 79 0.76 -8.16 12.50
CA PHE A 79 1.86 -8.15 11.53
C PHE A 79 3.21 -8.37 12.25
N THR A 80 3.88 -9.50 11.97
CA THR A 80 5.17 -9.84 12.60
C THR A 80 6.36 -9.52 11.70
N HIS A 81 7.55 -9.43 12.29
CA HIS A 81 8.79 -9.28 11.52
C HIS A 81 9.03 -10.45 10.57
N GLN A 82 8.73 -11.68 10.99
CA GLN A 82 8.84 -12.87 10.15
C GLN A 82 7.97 -12.75 8.90
N MET A 83 6.73 -12.27 9.05
CA MET A 83 5.87 -11.99 7.90
C MET A 83 6.52 -10.98 6.96
N ARG A 84 7.19 -9.94 7.45
CA ARG A 84 7.89 -8.95 6.61
C ARG A 84 9.04 -9.54 5.77
N THR A 85 9.70 -10.59 6.26
CA THR A 85 10.84 -11.24 5.58
C THR A 85 10.46 -12.49 4.78
N GLU A 86 9.25 -13.01 4.95
CA GLU A 86 8.78 -14.24 4.31
C GLU A 86 8.68 -14.07 2.79
N LYS A 87 9.37 -14.94 2.05
CA LYS A 87 9.52 -14.79 0.59
C LYS A 87 8.36 -15.39 -0.20
N THR A 88 7.53 -16.23 0.41
CA THR A 88 6.68 -17.16 -0.36
C THR A 88 5.17 -16.93 -0.32
N LYS A 89 4.57 -16.04 0.47
CA LYS A 89 3.14 -15.59 0.36
C LYS A 89 2.75 -14.67 1.55
N ILE A 90 3.01 -13.37 1.49
CA ILE A 90 2.50 -12.40 2.48
C ILE A 90 2.09 -11.06 1.85
N ILE A 91 1.18 -10.37 2.54
CA ILE A 91 0.70 -9.02 2.25
C ILE A 91 1.88 -8.03 2.36
N ARG A 92 2.27 -7.42 1.23
CA ARG A 92 3.43 -6.49 1.17
C ARG A 92 3.04 -5.03 1.35
N ASN A 93 1.75 -4.73 1.30
CA ASN A 93 1.22 -3.36 1.23
C ASN A 93 0.52 -2.93 2.53
N TRP A 94 0.99 -3.42 3.67
CA TRP A 94 0.63 -2.87 4.97
C TRP A 94 1.81 -2.06 5.49
N GLY A 95 1.84 -0.80 5.05
CA GLY A 95 2.62 0.30 5.62
C GLY A 95 4.06 -0.05 6.03
N LYS A 96 4.97 0.04 5.06
CA LYS A 96 6.38 0.31 5.37
C LYS A 96 6.55 1.77 5.76
#